data_AF-A0A438FHD8-F1
#
_entry.id   AF-A0A438FHD8-F1
#
_cell.length_a   1.000
_cell.length_b   1.000
_cell.length_c   1.000
_cell.angle_alpha   90.00
_cell.angle_beta   90.00
_cell.angle_gamma   90.00
#
_symmetry.space_group_name_H-M   'P 1'
#
loop_
_entity.id
_entity.type
_entity.pdbx_description
1 polymer ?
#
loop_
_entity_poly.entity_id
_entity_poly.type
_entity_poly.pdbx_seq_one_letter_code
_entity_poly.pdbx_strand_id
1 'polypeptide(L)'
;MKTTSLLFSLLLIALAVKPFSVAAESAPDPVLDTEGKKLRSGVDYYILPVFRGRGGGLTLASTGNESCPLDVVQEQQELEYDESSGQWFVTTGGVEGNPVCDFCKPVCGDIGIYIQNGYRRLALSDVPFKVMFKKA
;
A
#
# COMPACT_ATOMS: atom_id res chain seq x y z
N MET A 1 -38.75 -24.27 -44.95
CA MET A 1 -37.97 -25.40 -44.37
C MET A 1 -36.53 -25.03 -44.03
N LYS A 2 -35.81 -24.23 -44.84
CA LYS A 2 -34.41 -23.84 -44.53
C LYS A 2 -34.29 -22.83 -43.38
N THR A 3 -35.16 -21.83 -43.34
CA THR A 3 -35.19 -20.78 -42.30
C THR A 3 -35.68 -21.30 -40.94
N THR A 4 -36.67 -22.19 -40.93
CA THR A 4 -37.19 -22.83 -39.71
C THR A 4 -36.18 -23.80 -39.09
N SER A 5 -35.38 -24.49 -39.91
CA SER A 5 -34.29 -25.37 -39.45
C SER A 5 -33.15 -24.58 -38.81
N LEU A 6 -32.80 -23.41 -39.37
CA LEU A 6 -31.77 -22.52 -38.82
C LEU A 6 -32.18 -21.95 -37.45
N LEU A 7 -33.45 -21.57 -37.28
CA LEU A 7 -33.98 -21.07 -36.00
C LEU A 7 -33.98 -22.15 -34.91
N PHE A 8 -34.34 -23.39 -35.27
CA PHE A 8 -34.33 -24.52 -34.35
C PHE A 8 -32.90 -24.88 -33.90
N SER A 9 -31.93 -24.83 -34.82
CA SER A 9 -30.51 -25.01 -34.51
C SER A 9 -29.96 -23.93 -33.56
N LEU A 10 -30.32 -22.67 -33.79
CA LEU A 10 -29.90 -21.55 -32.93
C LEU A 10 -30.48 -21.66 -31.51
N LEU A 11 -31.73 -22.11 -31.39
CA LEU A 11 -32.41 -22.35 -30.11
C LEU A 11 -31.73 -23.47 -29.29
N LEU A 12 -31.34 -24.56 -29.96
CA LEU A 12 -30.62 -25.68 -29.33
C LEU A 12 -29.23 -25.27 -28.84
N ILE A 13 -28.52 -24.42 -29.59
CA ILE A 13 -27.22 -23.88 -29.16
C ILE A 13 -27.42 -22.99 -27.92
N ALA A 14 -28.43 -22.12 -27.91
CA ALA A 14 -28.71 -21.26 -26.75
C ALA A 14 -29.08 -22.06 -25.48
N LEU A 15 -29.79 -23.19 -25.62
CA LEU A 15 -30.12 -24.11 -24.52
C LEU A 15 -28.93 -24.95 -24.05
N ALA A 16 -27.98 -25.27 -24.94
CA ALA A 16 -26.79 -26.06 -24.63
C ALA A 16 -25.68 -25.24 -23.93
N VAL A 17 -25.67 -23.91 -24.13
CA VAL A 17 -24.74 -23.00 -23.45
C VAL A 17 -25.26 -22.78 -22.02
N LYS A 18 -24.76 -23.58 -21.07
CA LYS A 18 -24.98 -23.29 -19.65
C LYS A 18 -24.39 -21.91 -19.34
N PRO A 19 -25.12 -21.00 -18.67
CA PRO A 19 -24.54 -19.75 -18.22
C PRO A 19 -23.43 -20.09 -17.22
N PHE A 20 -22.18 -19.90 -17.64
CA PHE A 20 -21.04 -20.00 -16.74
C PHE A 20 -21.18 -18.84 -15.76
N SER A 21 -21.55 -19.13 -14.51
CA SER A 21 -21.55 -18.14 -13.45
C SER A 21 -20.10 -17.76 -13.17
N VAL A 22 -19.66 -16.64 -13.74
CA VAL A 22 -18.43 -15.98 -13.29
C VAL A 22 -18.75 -15.40 -11.90
N ALA A 23 -18.08 -15.92 -10.87
CA ALA A 23 -18.06 -15.26 -9.57
C ALA A 23 -17.26 -13.95 -9.73
N ALA A 24 -17.92 -12.81 -9.57
CA ALA A 24 -17.21 -11.55 -9.43
C ALA A 24 -16.59 -11.52 -8.03
N GLU A 25 -15.26 -11.56 -7.96
CA GLU A 25 -14.54 -11.36 -6.71
C GLU A 25 -14.68 -9.88 -6.32
N SER A 26 -15.11 -9.60 -5.10
CA SER A 26 -15.24 -8.24 -4.60
C SER A 26 -13.86 -7.60 -4.49
N ALA A 27 -13.72 -6.38 -5.01
CA ALA A 27 -12.51 -5.60 -4.77
C ALA A 27 -12.25 -5.46 -3.25
N PRO A 28 -10.98 -5.44 -2.81
CA PRO A 28 -10.66 -5.26 -1.40
C PRO A 28 -11.19 -3.92 -0.89
N ASP A 29 -11.48 -3.86 0.40
CA ASP A 29 -11.92 -2.62 1.04
C ASP A 29 -10.84 -1.54 0.91
N PRO A 30 -11.22 -0.30 0.57
CA PRO A 30 -10.27 0.78 0.40
C PRO A 30 -9.69 1.21 1.75
N VAL A 31 -8.41 1.58 1.76
CA VAL A 31 -7.80 2.23 2.92
C VAL A 31 -8.42 3.62 3.11
N LEU A 32 -8.75 3.96 4.36
CA LEU A 32 -9.36 5.23 4.73
C LEU A 32 -8.34 6.11 5.48
N ASP A 33 -8.47 7.42 5.31
CA ASP A 33 -7.77 8.41 6.13
C ASP A 33 -8.44 8.63 7.49
N THR A 34 -7.86 9.50 8.31
CA THR A 34 -8.38 9.87 9.64
C THR A 34 -9.75 10.55 9.61
N GLU A 35 -10.21 11.00 8.44
CA GLU A 35 -11.53 11.60 8.22
C GLU A 35 -12.54 10.58 7.65
N GLY A 36 -12.12 9.32 7.46
CA GLY A 36 -12.95 8.27 6.88
C GLY A 36 -13.10 8.37 5.36
N LYS A 37 -12.25 9.14 4.67
CA LYS A 37 -12.26 9.27 3.21
C LYS A 37 -11.28 8.27 2.59
N LYS A 38 -11.62 7.77 1.41
CA LYS A 38 -10.78 6.82 0.69
C LYS A 38 -9.46 7.48 0.27
N LEU A 39 -8.34 6.79 0.49
CA LEU A 39 -7.05 7.19 -0.05
C LEU A 39 -7.07 7.23 -1.58
N ARG A 40 -6.36 8.21 -2.16
CA ARG A 40 -6.24 8.37 -3.62
C ARG A 40 -4.77 8.44 -4.01
N SER A 41 -4.41 7.80 -5.13
CA SER A 41 -3.09 7.93 -5.73
C SER A 41 -2.82 9.38 -6.14
N GLY A 42 -1.57 9.84 -5.99
CA GLY A 42 -1.16 11.21 -6.32
C GLY A 42 -1.70 12.27 -5.35
N VAL A 43 -2.13 11.85 -4.16
CA VAL A 43 -2.51 12.74 -3.06
C VAL A 43 -1.58 12.44 -1.89
N ASP A 44 -1.13 13.50 -1.23
CA ASP A 44 -0.20 13.41 -0.13
C ASP A 44 -0.93 13.09 1.20
N TYR A 45 -0.32 12.21 1.99
CA TYR A 45 -0.80 11.80 3.31
C TYR A 45 0.38 11.69 4.28
N TYR A 46 0.16 12.11 5.52
CA TYR A 46 1.05 11.79 6.65
C TYR A 46 0.74 10.42 7.20
N ILE A 47 1.80 9.65 7.44
CA ILE A 47 1.74 8.37 8.13
C ILE A 47 2.06 8.61 9.60
N LEU A 48 1.04 8.55 10.45
CA LEU A 48 1.12 8.87 11.87
C LEU A 48 0.96 7.61 12.73
N PRO A 49 1.67 7.49 13.87
CA PRO A 49 1.48 6.38 14.79
C PRO A 49 0.09 6.44 15.41
N VAL A 50 -0.61 5.30 15.47
CA VAL A 50 -1.91 5.20 16.16
C VAL A 50 -1.73 5.45 17.67
N PHE A 51 -0.62 4.99 18.23
CA PHE A 51 -0.31 5.16 19.64
C PHE A 51 0.53 6.40 19.88
N ARG A 52 -0.04 7.36 20.61
CA ARG A 52 0.68 8.55 21.13
C ARG A 52 1.67 8.15 22.25
N GLY A 53 2.57 9.06 22.60
CA GLY A 53 3.62 8.90 23.59
C GLY A 53 4.88 8.16 23.08
N ARG A 54 5.03 7.91 21.78
CA ARG A 54 6.10 7.06 21.20
C ARG A 54 6.82 7.71 20.00
N GLY A 55 6.65 9.01 19.80
CA GLY A 55 7.21 9.77 18.68
C GLY A 55 6.18 10.22 17.66
N GLY A 56 6.61 11.01 16.69
CA GLY A 56 5.76 11.60 15.65
C GLY A 56 5.50 10.66 14.47
N GLY A 57 5.15 11.27 13.33
CA GLY A 57 4.98 10.58 12.06
C GLY A 57 6.27 9.94 11.55
N LEU A 58 6.20 9.30 10.39
CA LEU A 58 7.42 8.98 9.65
C LEU A 58 8.14 10.29 9.25
N THR A 59 9.44 10.27 8.98
CA THR A 59 10.27 11.33 8.36
C THR A 59 11.44 10.70 7.58
N LEU A 60 12.23 11.52 6.87
CA LEU A 60 13.49 11.10 6.24
C LEU A 60 14.68 11.57 7.06
N ALA A 61 15.68 10.70 7.19
CA ALA A 61 16.93 11.05 7.83
C ALA A 61 18.13 10.40 7.14
N SER A 62 19.25 11.12 7.15
CA SER A 62 20.56 10.56 6.81
C SER A 62 21.06 9.77 8.03
N THR A 63 20.85 8.45 8.05
CA THR A 63 21.24 7.61 9.19
C THR A 63 22.54 6.83 8.98
N GLY A 64 23.05 6.84 7.75
CA GLY A 64 24.33 6.25 7.37
C GLY A 64 25.46 7.28 7.29
N ASN A 65 26.59 6.85 6.69
CA ASN A 65 27.75 7.71 6.47
C ASN A 65 27.61 8.62 5.23
N GLU A 66 26.65 8.30 4.35
CA GLU A 66 26.37 9.05 3.12
C GLU A 66 25.11 9.89 3.32
N SER A 67 25.03 11.05 2.66
CA SER A 67 23.88 11.95 2.73
C SER A 67 22.67 11.44 1.93
N CYS A 68 22.91 10.58 0.95
CA CYS A 68 21.90 9.94 0.10
C CYS A 68 22.33 8.50 -0.20
N PRO A 69 21.39 7.54 -0.31
CA PRO A 69 19.94 7.70 -0.13
C PRO A 69 19.55 7.95 1.34
N LEU A 70 18.41 8.61 1.54
CA LEU A 70 17.84 8.85 2.86
C LEU A 70 17.04 7.64 3.32
N ASP A 71 16.97 7.45 4.63
CA ASP A 71 16.21 6.39 5.26
C ASP A 71 14.89 6.89 5.83
N VAL A 72 13.87 6.03 5.84
CA VAL A 72 12.65 6.31 6.59
C VAL A 72 12.86 6.01 8.05
N VAL A 73 12.57 7.01 8.85
CA VAL A 73 12.61 6.91 10.31
C VAL A 73 11.31 7.41 10.89
N GLN A 74 10.97 6.98 12.10
CA GLN A 74 9.93 7.63 12.89
C GLN A 74 10.53 8.85 13.59
N GLU A 75 9.84 9.99 13.48
CA GLU A 75 10.20 11.24 14.15
C GLU A 75 10.24 11.03 15.67
N GLN A 76 11.24 11.62 16.33
CA GLN A 76 11.44 11.42 17.77
C GLN A 76 10.41 12.19 18.59
N GLN A 77 10.02 13.38 18.12
CA GLN A 77 9.09 14.25 18.81
C GLN A 77 7.69 14.17 18.19
N GLU A 78 6.67 14.32 19.03
CA GLU A 78 5.26 14.40 18.60
C GLU A 78 4.88 15.80 18.10
N LEU A 79 5.86 16.64 17.77
CA LEU A 79 5.66 18.07 17.57
C LEU A 79 4.78 18.36 16.34
N GLU A 80 4.07 19.48 16.53
CA GLU A 80 3.17 20.13 15.58
C GLU A 80 3.89 20.37 14.24
N TYR A 81 3.17 19.95 13.21
CA TYR A 81 3.64 19.66 11.87
C TYR A 81 4.21 20.89 11.13
N ASP A 82 5.41 20.77 10.54
CA ASP A 82 5.92 21.72 9.53
C ASP A 82 5.80 21.11 8.13
N GLU A 83 4.98 21.76 7.29
CA GLU A 83 4.70 21.43 5.88
C GLU A 83 5.96 21.38 5.00
N SER A 84 7.09 21.95 5.45
CA SER A 84 8.30 22.10 4.64
C SER A 84 9.11 20.82 4.37
N SER A 85 8.81 19.71 5.06
CA SER A 85 9.66 18.51 5.08
C SER A 85 9.13 17.29 4.29
N GLY A 86 8.02 17.42 3.56
CA GLY A 86 7.29 16.28 3.00
C GLY A 86 8.00 15.51 1.88
N GLN A 87 8.51 14.31 2.18
CA GLN A 87 8.67 13.21 1.19
C GLN A 87 8.75 11.81 1.84
N TRP A 88 8.15 10.77 1.24
CA TRP A 88 7.92 9.45 1.87
C TRP A 88 8.26 8.24 0.98
N PHE A 89 9.26 7.39 1.32
CA PHE A 89 9.50 6.05 0.69
C PHE A 89 10.39 5.14 1.53
N VAL A 90 10.08 3.83 1.63
CA VAL A 90 10.86 2.75 2.30
C VAL A 90 12.30 2.67 1.76
N THR A 91 13.22 3.42 2.38
CA THR A 91 14.51 3.86 1.78
C THR A 91 14.30 4.61 0.46
N THR A 92 15.04 5.68 0.23
CA THR A 92 14.95 6.38 -1.06
C THR A 92 15.89 5.75 -2.09
N GLY A 93 15.71 6.08 -3.37
CA GLY A 93 16.54 5.53 -4.46
C GLY A 93 15.98 4.27 -5.13
N GLY A 94 14.76 3.86 -4.79
CA GLY A 94 14.01 2.86 -5.56
C GLY A 94 13.59 3.36 -6.94
N VAL A 95 13.25 2.43 -7.84
CA VAL A 95 12.77 2.72 -9.20
C VAL A 95 11.25 2.58 -9.23
N GLU A 96 10.55 3.55 -9.82
CA GLU A 96 9.10 3.46 -10.00
C GLU A 96 8.75 2.43 -11.09
N GLY A 97 7.79 1.54 -10.81
CA GLY A 97 7.32 0.54 -11.77
C GLY A 97 8.12 -0.76 -11.79
N ASN A 98 8.01 -1.51 -12.91
CA ASN A 98 8.49 -2.90 -13.05
C ASN A 98 8.05 -3.84 -11.91
N PRO A 99 6.74 -3.93 -11.62
CA PRO A 99 6.28 -4.65 -10.45
C PRO A 99 6.26 -6.16 -10.70
N VAL A 100 6.58 -6.92 -9.65
CA VAL A 100 6.32 -8.36 -9.51
C VAL A 100 7.28 -9.28 -10.27
N CYS A 101 7.68 -10.34 -9.58
CA CYS A 101 8.49 -11.43 -10.11
C CYS A 101 7.82 -12.76 -9.73
N ASP A 102 7.21 -13.43 -10.71
CA ASP A 102 6.38 -14.62 -10.49
C ASP A 102 7.15 -15.82 -9.92
N PHE A 103 8.45 -15.89 -10.20
CA PHE A 103 9.34 -16.96 -9.75
C PHE A 103 10.10 -16.61 -8.46
N CYS A 104 10.02 -15.36 -8.00
CA CYS A 104 10.67 -14.93 -6.78
C CYS A 104 9.88 -15.41 -5.55
N LYS A 105 10.60 -15.83 -4.51
CA LYS A 105 10.03 -16.12 -3.19
C LYS A 105 10.51 -15.06 -2.20
N PRO A 106 9.89 -13.86 -2.16
CA PRO A 106 10.32 -12.81 -1.26
C PRO A 106 10.13 -13.24 0.20
N VAL A 107 10.97 -12.71 1.07
CA VAL A 107 10.74 -12.78 2.52
C VAL A 107 9.65 -11.76 2.85
N CYS A 108 8.53 -12.24 3.37
CA CYS A 108 7.40 -11.40 3.78
C CYS A 108 7.39 -11.23 5.29
N GLY A 109 6.99 -10.04 5.76
CA GLY A 109 6.80 -9.74 7.17
C GLY A 109 6.16 -8.37 7.36
N ASP A 110 5.68 -8.11 8.57
CA ASP A 110 5.15 -6.80 8.93
C ASP A 110 6.28 -5.79 9.07
N ILE A 111 5.96 -4.51 8.85
CA ILE A 111 6.90 -3.41 9.06
C ILE A 111 6.77 -2.92 10.50
N GLY A 112 7.89 -2.88 11.22
CA GLY A 112 7.99 -2.37 12.58
C GLY A 112 9.10 -1.33 12.75
N ILE A 113 9.21 -0.78 13.97
CA ILE A 113 10.26 0.17 14.35
C ILE A 113 11.47 -0.60 14.90
N TYR A 114 12.64 -0.34 14.33
CA TYR A 114 13.93 -0.83 14.82
C TYR A 114 14.88 0.34 15.12
N ILE A 115 15.52 0.31 16.29
CA ILE A 115 16.44 1.37 16.70
C ILE A 115 17.84 1.04 16.19
N GLN A 116 18.39 1.90 15.34
CA GLN A 116 19.76 1.79 14.85
C GLN A 116 20.41 3.17 14.83
N ASN A 117 21.62 3.29 15.40
CA ASN A 117 22.36 4.55 15.48
C ASN A 117 21.55 5.71 16.10
N GLY A 118 20.62 5.42 17.02
CA GLY A 118 19.72 6.42 17.63
C GLY A 118 18.51 6.81 16.79
N TYR A 119 18.39 6.29 15.56
CA TYR A 119 17.24 6.49 14.68
C TYR A 119 16.24 5.34 14.79
N ARG A 120 14.96 5.67 14.65
CA ARG A 120 13.83 4.72 14.70
C ARG A 120 13.48 4.25 13.28
N ARG A 121 14.35 3.44 12.67
CA ARG A 121 14.22 2.98 11.28
C ARG A 121 13.06 1.99 11.11
N LEU A 122 12.53 1.89 9.90
CA LEU A 122 11.59 0.83 9.53
C LEU A 122 12.33 -0.45 9.13
N ALA A 123 11.86 -1.60 9.62
CA ALA A 123 12.41 -2.91 9.27
C ALA A 123 11.31 -3.99 9.34
N LEU A 124 11.55 -5.16 8.75
CA LEU A 124 10.70 -6.33 8.97
C LEU A 124 10.74 -6.70 10.46
N SER A 125 9.57 -6.89 11.07
CA SER A 125 9.42 -7.11 12.50
C SER A 125 8.18 -7.93 12.82
N ASP A 126 8.25 -8.72 13.88
CA ASP A 126 7.09 -9.41 14.45
C ASP A 126 6.16 -8.46 15.24
N VAL A 127 6.60 -7.21 15.49
CA VAL A 127 5.82 -6.18 16.17
C VAL A 127 5.46 -5.08 15.16
N PRO A 128 4.24 -5.11 14.58
CA PRO A 128 3.86 -4.17 13.54
C PRO A 128 3.75 -2.74 14.09
N PHE A 129 4.27 -1.79 13.32
CA PHE A 129 4.07 -0.37 13.58
C PHE A 129 2.68 0.06 13.07
N LYS A 130 1.72 0.18 13.99
CA LYS A 130 0.34 0.57 13.65
C LYS A 130 0.27 2.06 13.29
N VAL A 131 -0.24 2.34 12.10
CA VAL A 131 -0.31 3.69 11.53
C VAL A 131 -1.73 4.09 11.13
N MET A 132 -1.95 5.40 11.03
CA MET A 132 -3.11 6.02 10.42
C MET A 132 -2.65 7.04 9.38
N PHE A 133 -3.49 7.28 8.37
CA PHE A 133 -3.20 8.22 7.29
C PHE A 133 -3.96 9.52 7.52
N LYS A 134 -3.26 10.64 7.70
CA LYS A 134 -3.86 11.97 7.74
C LYS A 134 -3.60 12.64 6.42
N LYS A 135 -4.64 13.11 5.72
CA LYS A 135 -4.45 13.86 4.48
C LYS A 135 -3.60 15.11 4.73
N ALA A 136 -2.64 15.36 3.83
CA ALA A 136 -1.77 16.53 3.89
C ALA A 136 -2.54 17.84 3.73
#